data_AF-A0A8H5MKV7-F1
#
_entry.id   AF-A0A8H5MKV7-F1
#
_cell.length_a   1.000
_cell.length_b   1.000
_cell.length_c   1.000
_cell.angle_alpha   90.00
_cell.angle_beta   90.00
_cell.angle_gamma   90.00
#
_symmetry.space_group_name_H-M   'P 1'
#
loop_
_entity.id
_entity.type
_entity.pdbx_description
1 polymer ?
#
loop_
_entity_poly.entity_id
_entity_poly.type
_entity_poly.pdbx_seq_one_letter_code
_entity_poly.pdbx_strand_id
1 'polypeptide(L)'
;MLRASLAKPSPPVLRRCMTSLASAKKEGDISDAFTSLSGAQREPLPDRYRQLKLNLLQGREDKIVESWKKLLRELKRENEIVAKKGPGVIPQIEFKDLERRDDALREEVKKRGVVVVRGVIPEGEARAYKAEVEEYVARNPSTRAFPPHDPQVYELYWSQPQLKARSHSNFLTVQQNLMSLWHTTSPTSISLSQPFSYADRLRIRQPGDASFALGPHIDGGSVERWEPEGYGAGRVYDSILQGNWETYDPWDASGRVDANVAGVDEHEPYEAWGGDVVGQSAGEAFYGLCAAEAVF
;
A
#
# COMPACT_ATOMS: atom_id res chain seq x y z
N MET A 1 41.77 23.72 -52.41
CA MET A 1 40.37 23.41 -52.05
C MET A 1 40.35 22.08 -51.32
N LEU A 2 40.14 22.10 -50.00
CA LEU A 2 40.12 20.92 -49.13
C LEU A 2 38.92 20.03 -49.49
N ARG A 3 39.15 18.73 -49.73
CA ARG A 3 38.11 17.70 -49.81
C ARG A 3 37.81 17.20 -48.40
N ALA A 4 36.63 17.52 -47.89
CA ALA A 4 36.12 16.94 -46.65
C ALA A 4 35.72 15.47 -46.89
N SER A 5 36.31 14.56 -46.13
CA SER A 5 35.91 13.15 -46.08
C SER A 5 34.74 13.02 -45.10
N LEU A 6 33.56 12.67 -45.61
CA LEU A 6 32.38 12.38 -44.79
C LEU A 6 32.48 10.94 -44.26
N ALA A 7 32.77 10.79 -42.96
CA ALA A 7 32.66 9.52 -42.27
C ALA A 7 31.19 9.11 -42.15
N LYS A 8 30.85 7.89 -42.59
CA LYS A 8 29.52 7.30 -42.40
C LYS A 8 29.32 6.94 -40.92
N PRO A 9 28.14 7.21 -40.32
CA PRO A 9 27.85 6.77 -38.96
C PRO A 9 27.64 5.25 -38.92
N SER A 10 28.23 4.61 -37.91
CA SER A 10 28.04 3.19 -37.58
C SER A 10 26.58 2.92 -37.18
N PRO A 11 25.98 1.79 -37.57
CA PRO A 11 24.63 1.44 -37.12
C PRO A 11 24.62 1.17 -35.60
N PRO A 12 23.52 1.47 -34.88
CA PRO A 12 23.43 1.17 -33.47
C PRO A 12 23.47 -0.34 -33.26
N VAL A 13 24.34 -0.78 -32.34
CA VAL A 13 24.39 -2.15 -31.86
C VAL A 13 23.09 -2.41 -31.09
N LEU A 14 22.17 -3.16 -31.71
CA LEU A 14 21.01 -3.72 -31.03
C LEU A 14 21.51 -4.68 -29.94
N ARG A 15 21.53 -4.20 -28.70
CA ARG A 15 21.69 -5.04 -27.51
C ARG A 15 20.44 -5.94 -27.45
N ARG A 16 20.61 -7.18 -27.89
CA ARG A 16 19.59 -8.23 -27.79
C ARG A 16 19.33 -8.45 -26.30
N CYS A 17 18.24 -7.88 -25.79
CA CYS A 17 17.77 -8.16 -24.45
C CYS A 17 17.35 -9.63 -24.46
N MET A 18 18.15 -10.49 -23.82
CA MET A 18 17.71 -11.84 -23.52
C MET A 18 16.60 -11.71 -22.49
N THR A 19 15.36 -11.76 -22.93
CA THR A 19 14.24 -12.08 -22.07
C THR A 19 14.52 -13.46 -21.49
N SER A 20 14.94 -13.52 -20.24
CA SER A 20 14.76 -14.74 -19.46
C SER A 20 13.27 -15.07 -19.56
N LEU A 21 12.96 -16.28 -20.04
CA LEU A 21 11.63 -16.83 -19.90
C LEU A 21 11.45 -17.01 -18.39
N ALA A 22 10.88 -16.00 -17.73
CA ALA A 22 10.34 -16.17 -16.40
C ALA A 22 9.38 -17.36 -16.51
N SER A 23 9.62 -18.39 -15.71
CA SER A 23 8.63 -19.46 -15.53
C SER A 23 7.31 -18.76 -15.24
N ALA A 24 6.28 -18.99 -16.06
CA ALA A 24 4.95 -18.48 -15.79
C ALA A 24 4.55 -19.03 -14.42
N LYS A 25 4.60 -18.17 -13.39
CA LYS A 25 4.13 -18.51 -12.05
C LYS A 25 2.69 -18.99 -12.22
N LYS A 26 2.40 -20.15 -11.64
CA LYS A 26 1.05 -20.71 -11.62
C LYS A 26 0.13 -19.65 -10.98
N GLU A 27 -0.94 -19.27 -11.66
CA GLU A 27 -1.92 -18.33 -11.11
C GLU A 27 -2.51 -18.91 -9.81
N GLY A 28 -2.21 -18.27 -8.68
CA GLY A 28 -2.68 -18.63 -7.33
C GLY A 28 -3.95 -17.91 -6.90
N ASP A 29 -4.27 -17.93 -5.61
CA ASP A 29 -5.31 -17.10 -4.98
C ASP A 29 -4.78 -16.36 -3.73
N ILE A 30 -5.60 -15.52 -3.10
CA ILE A 30 -5.18 -14.72 -1.94
C ILE A 30 -4.63 -15.55 -0.75
N SER A 31 -5.00 -16.82 -0.61
CA SER A 31 -4.51 -17.66 0.49
C SER A 31 -3.02 -18.01 0.34
N ASP A 32 -2.48 -17.97 -0.88
CA ASP A 32 -1.05 -18.16 -1.14
C ASP A 32 -0.20 -16.99 -0.60
N ALA A 33 -0.78 -15.79 -0.54
CA ALA A 33 -0.11 -14.59 -0.03
C ALA A 33 -0.08 -14.53 1.51
N PHE A 34 -1.03 -15.19 2.20
CA PHE A 34 -1.18 -15.09 3.65
C PHE A 34 -1.02 -16.45 4.35
N THR A 35 0.13 -16.66 5.00
CA THR A 35 0.40 -17.88 5.80
C THR A 35 -0.62 -18.13 6.92
N SER A 36 -1.25 -17.07 7.43
CA SER A 36 -2.31 -17.19 8.45
C SER A 36 -3.57 -17.86 7.92
N LEU A 37 -3.80 -17.82 6.61
CA LEU A 37 -4.93 -18.47 5.95
C LEU A 37 -4.60 -19.93 5.54
N SER A 38 -3.32 -20.26 5.37
CA SER A 38 -2.88 -21.60 4.93
C SER A 38 -2.60 -22.59 6.08
N GLY A 39 -2.57 -22.12 7.33
CA GLY A 39 -2.35 -22.98 8.51
C GLY A 39 -0.92 -23.52 8.67
N ALA A 40 0.04 -23.02 7.89
CA ALA A 40 1.42 -23.50 7.92
C ALA A 40 2.21 -23.00 9.15
N GLN A 41 3.02 -23.87 9.76
CA GLN A 41 3.98 -23.47 10.79
C GLN A 41 5.14 -22.70 10.17
N ARG A 42 5.51 -21.57 10.77
CA ARG A 42 6.65 -20.77 10.35
C ARG A 42 7.94 -21.32 10.96
N GLU A 43 8.86 -21.75 10.10
CA GLU A 43 10.22 -22.08 10.50
C GLU A 43 10.97 -20.84 11.02
N PRO A 44 11.95 -21.00 11.93
CA PRO A 44 12.79 -19.90 12.36
C PRO A 44 13.54 -19.24 11.19
N LEU A 45 13.67 -17.92 11.24
CA LEU A 45 14.49 -17.19 10.27
C LEU A 45 15.98 -17.60 10.37
N PRO A 46 16.73 -17.59 9.26
CA PRO A 46 18.15 -17.94 9.26
C PRO A 46 19.01 -17.06 10.18
N ASP A 47 20.17 -17.59 10.60
CA ASP A 47 21.06 -16.93 11.58
C ASP A 47 21.53 -15.53 11.17
N ARG A 48 21.53 -15.23 9.87
CA ARG A 48 21.84 -13.88 9.34
C ARG A 48 21.01 -12.78 10.00
N TYR A 49 19.78 -13.08 10.42
CA TYR A 49 18.92 -12.11 11.12
C TYR A 49 19.33 -11.87 12.58
N ARG A 50 19.98 -12.82 13.24
CA ARG A 50 20.64 -12.58 14.53
C ARG A 50 21.80 -11.60 14.32
N GLN A 51 22.62 -11.83 13.31
CA GLN A 51 23.75 -10.95 12.99
C GLN A 51 23.27 -9.54 12.60
N LEU A 52 22.20 -9.44 11.84
CA LEU A 52 21.57 -8.16 11.49
C LEU A 52 21.17 -7.38 12.74
N LYS A 53 20.50 -8.03 13.70
CA LYS A 53 20.13 -7.39 14.98
C LYS A 53 21.37 -6.89 15.74
N LEU A 54 22.44 -7.69 15.81
CA LEU A 54 23.69 -7.26 16.45
C LEU A 54 24.28 -6.02 15.76
N ASN A 55 24.33 -6.02 14.43
CA ASN A 55 24.89 -4.92 13.65
C ASN A 55 24.07 -3.62 13.81
N LEU A 56 22.73 -3.72 13.85
CA LEU A 56 21.85 -2.56 14.05
C LEU A 56 22.03 -1.92 15.44
N LEU A 57 22.33 -2.73 16.46
CA LEU A 57 22.46 -2.28 17.84
C LEU A 57 23.87 -1.82 18.22
N GLN A 58 24.89 -2.27 17.50
CA GLN A 58 26.30 -2.09 17.87
C GLN A 58 26.63 -0.61 18.14
N GLY A 59 27.10 -0.34 19.38
CA GLY A 59 27.56 0.97 19.82
C GLY A 59 26.45 1.99 20.11
N ARG A 60 25.20 1.56 20.16
CA ARG A 60 24.01 2.40 20.40
C ARG A 60 22.92 1.69 21.21
N GLU A 61 23.30 0.63 21.93
CA GLU A 61 22.41 -0.24 22.70
C GLU A 61 21.58 0.56 23.71
N ASP A 62 22.24 1.34 24.56
CA ASP A 62 21.58 2.16 25.59
C ASP A 62 20.64 3.19 24.97
N LYS A 63 21.09 3.84 23.89
CA LYS A 63 20.30 4.84 23.17
C LYS A 63 19.01 4.25 22.59
N ILE A 64 19.09 3.05 22.00
CA ILE A 64 17.91 2.35 21.47
C ILE A 64 16.97 1.93 22.61
N VAL A 65 17.50 1.46 23.74
CA VAL A 65 16.69 1.10 24.91
C VAL A 65 15.95 2.33 25.47
N GLU A 66 16.63 3.46 25.60
CA GLU A 66 16.00 4.72 26.05
C GLU A 66 14.95 5.23 25.06
N SER A 67 15.28 5.20 23.77
CA SER A 67 14.37 5.49 22.65
C SER A 67 13.09 4.65 22.71
N TRP A 68 13.23 3.34 22.88
CA TRP A 68 12.12 2.41 23.00
C TRP A 68 11.25 2.70 24.23
N LYS A 69 11.85 2.99 25.38
CA LYS A 69 11.11 3.39 26.59
C LYS A 69 10.31 4.68 26.39
N LYS A 70 10.85 5.66 25.64
CA LYS A 70 10.11 6.88 25.26
C LYS A 70 8.93 6.53 24.35
N LEU A 71 9.15 5.72 23.32
CA LEU A 71 8.11 5.27 22.40
C LEU A 71 6.96 4.57 23.14
N LEU A 72 7.26 3.65 24.06
CA LEU A 72 6.23 2.94 24.82
C LEU A 72 5.33 3.86 25.65
N ARG A 73 5.88 4.96 26.20
CA ARG A 73 5.08 5.96 26.93
C ARG A 73 4.15 6.71 25.98
N GLU A 74 4.63 7.06 24.79
CA GLU A 74 3.82 7.75 23.80
C GLU A 74 2.72 6.84 23.22
N LEU A 75 3.05 5.57 22.91
CA LEU A 75 2.08 4.58 22.46
C LEU A 75 0.98 4.34 23.52
N LYS A 76 1.33 4.32 24.81
CA LYS A 76 0.32 4.22 25.87
C LYS A 76 -0.66 5.39 25.81
N ARG A 77 -0.16 6.62 25.65
CA ARG A 77 -0.99 7.83 25.54
C ARG A 77 -1.89 7.79 24.31
N GLU A 78 -1.36 7.43 23.15
CA GLU A 78 -2.16 7.34 21.93
C GLU A 78 -3.19 6.20 21.99
N ASN A 79 -2.87 5.06 22.62
CA ASN A 79 -3.83 3.97 22.85
C ASN A 79 -5.01 4.43 23.72
N GLU A 80 -4.77 5.22 24.77
CA GLU A 80 -5.84 5.79 25.60
C GLU A 80 -6.74 6.75 24.80
N ILE A 81 -6.13 7.55 23.90
CA ILE A 81 -6.87 8.45 23.00
C ILE A 81 -7.74 7.66 22.02
N VAL A 82 -7.18 6.63 21.38
CA VAL A 82 -7.88 5.74 20.43
C VAL A 82 -9.03 5.03 21.13
N ALA A 83 -8.79 4.44 22.31
CA ALA A 83 -9.81 3.75 23.09
C ALA A 83 -10.96 4.69 23.49
N LYS A 84 -10.64 5.94 23.86
CA LYS A 84 -11.66 6.93 24.25
C LYS A 84 -12.46 7.46 23.06
N LYS A 85 -11.82 7.72 21.92
CA LYS A 85 -12.48 8.29 20.73
C LYS A 85 -13.24 7.24 19.92
N GLY A 86 -12.86 5.96 20.01
CA GLY A 86 -13.45 4.90 19.19
C GLY A 86 -13.31 5.21 17.69
N PRO A 87 -14.31 4.86 16.86
CA PRO A 87 -14.30 5.13 15.42
C PRO A 87 -14.12 6.61 15.05
N GLY A 88 -14.52 7.53 15.93
CA GLY A 88 -14.35 8.98 15.73
C GLY A 88 -12.89 9.45 15.77
N VAL A 89 -11.91 8.56 16.03
CA VAL A 89 -10.49 8.88 15.91
C VAL A 89 -10.04 9.04 14.45
N ILE A 90 -10.75 8.40 13.51
CA ILE A 90 -10.44 8.46 12.08
C ILE A 90 -10.97 9.78 11.51
N PRO A 91 -10.11 10.64 10.93
CA PRO A 91 -10.52 11.87 10.27
C PRO A 91 -11.48 11.58 9.12
N GLN A 92 -12.50 12.43 8.95
CA GLN A 92 -13.50 12.28 7.90
C GLN A 92 -13.75 13.62 7.21
N ILE A 93 -13.99 13.59 5.89
CA ILE A 93 -14.28 14.76 5.08
C ILE A 93 -15.27 14.41 3.97
N GLU A 94 -16.15 15.33 3.61
CA GLU A 94 -17.01 15.20 2.43
C GLU A 94 -16.21 15.57 1.17
N PHE A 95 -16.39 14.84 0.08
CA PHE A 95 -15.67 15.09 -1.19
C PHE A 95 -15.83 16.54 -1.67
N LYS A 96 -17.03 17.12 -1.51
CA LYS A 96 -17.31 18.52 -1.86
C LYS A 96 -16.45 19.55 -1.12
N ASP A 97 -15.92 19.17 0.05
CA ASP A 97 -15.10 20.03 0.91
C ASP A 97 -13.60 19.74 0.75
N LEU A 98 -13.21 18.76 -0.08
CA LEU A 98 -11.84 18.25 -0.19
C LEU A 98 -10.82 19.30 -0.65
N GLU A 99 -11.22 20.19 -1.55
CA GLU A 99 -10.34 21.25 -2.06
C GLU A 99 -10.21 22.43 -1.08
N ARG A 100 -11.03 22.47 -0.01
CA ARG A 100 -10.92 23.50 1.01
C ARG A 100 -9.64 23.31 1.79
N ARG A 101 -8.85 24.36 1.94
CA ARG A 101 -7.70 24.34 2.84
C ARG A 101 -8.17 24.25 4.29
N ASP A 102 -7.88 23.11 4.91
CA ASP A 102 -8.15 22.82 6.32
C ASP A 102 -6.89 22.22 6.94
N ASP A 103 -5.98 23.09 7.40
CA ASP A 103 -4.68 22.66 7.90
C ASP A 103 -4.82 21.78 9.16
N ALA A 104 -5.84 22.02 9.99
CA ALA A 104 -6.10 21.20 11.16
C ALA A 104 -6.49 19.77 10.78
N LEU A 105 -7.35 19.60 9.78
CA LEU A 105 -7.67 18.28 9.25
C LEU A 105 -6.45 17.63 8.61
N ARG A 106 -5.66 18.36 7.81
CA ARG A 106 -4.45 17.83 7.18
C ARG A 106 -3.46 17.31 8.21
N GLU A 107 -3.23 18.04 9.29
CA GLU A 107 -2.35 17.60 10.38
C GLU A 107 -2.92 16.39 11.13
N GLU A 108 -4.24 16.31 11.35
CA GLU A 108 -4.84 15.10 11.94
C GLU A 108 -4.73 13.90 10.99
N VAL A 109 -4.93 14.08 9.67
CA VAL A 109 -4.69 13.01 8.67
C VAL A 109 -3.24 12.56 8.71
N LYS A 110 -2.28 13.50 8.76
CA LYS A 110 -0.86 13.17 8.86
C LYS A 110 -0.50 12.44 10.15
N LYS A 111 -1.14 12.82 11.27
CA LYS A 111 -0.97 12.18 12.58
C LYS A 111 -1.55 10.76 12.60
N ARG A 112 -2.73 10.56 12.01
CA ARG A 112 -3.47 9.28 12.06
C ARG A 112 -3.06 8.31 10.95
N GLY A 113 -2.51 8.81 9.85
CA GLY A 113 -2.15 8.00 8.68
C GLY A 113 -3.36 7.42 7.93
N VAL A 114 -4.56 7.97 8.15
CA VAL A 114 -5.82 7.48 7.56
C VAL A 114 -6.85 8.59 7.45
N VAL A 115 -7.76 8.50 6.48
CA VAL A 115 -8.88 9.41 6.29
C VAL A 115 -10.05 8.71 5.58
N VAL A 116 -11.28 9.06 5.95
CA VAL A 116 -12.50 8.68 5.21
C VAL A 116 -12.95 9.87 4.36
N VAL A 117 -12.99 9.71 3.04
CA VAL A 117 -13.58 10.70 2.14
C VAL A 117 -14.98 10.21 1.72
N ARG A 118 -16.01 10.94 2.14
CA ARG A 118 -17.41 10.60 1.90
C ARG A 118 -17.91 11.20 0.59
N GLY A 119 -18.79 10.47 -0.11
CA GLY A 119 -19.43 10.97 -1.33
C GLY A 119 -18.49 11.14 -2.52
N VAL A 120 -17.40 10.36 -2.60
CA VAL A 120 -16.48 10.40 -3.75
C VAL A 120 -17.20 9.96 -5.02
N ILE A 121 -17.85 8.79 -4.98
CA ILE A 121 -18.74 8.33 -6.04
C ILE A 121 -20.18 8.47 -5.52
N PRO A 122 -21.12 9.02 -6.31
CA PRO A 122 -22.52 9.09 -5.92
C PRO A 122 -23.07 7.70 -5.55
N GLU A 123 -23.83 7.62 -4.47
CA GLU A 123 -24.28 6.33 -3.92
C GLU A 123 -25.00 5.45 -4.95
N GLY A 124 -25.88 6.02 -5.77
CA GLY A 124 -26.61 5.29 -6.81
C GLY A 124 -25.67 4.68 -7.86
N GLU A 125 -24.60 5.38 -8.21
CA GLU A 125 -23.59 4.90 -9.14
C GLU A 125 -22.72 3.81 -8.52
N ALA A 126 -22.28 3.99 -7.28
CA ALA A 126 -21.49 3.00 -6.55
C ALA A 126 -22.28 1.68 -6.34
N ARG A 127 -23.59 1.76 -6.08
CA ARG A 127 -24.47 0.58 -6.01
C ARG A 127 -24.65 -0.08 -7.38
N ALA A 128 -24.74 0.69 -8.45
CA ALA A 128 -24.81 0.15 -9.80
C ALA A 128 -23.55 -0.63 -10.18
N TYR A 129 -22.37 -0.14 -9.77
CA TYR A 129 -21.11 -0.85 -9.96
C TYR A 129 -21.12 -2.23 -9.31
N LYS A 130 -21.65 -2.35 -8.09
CA LYS A 130 -21.82 -3.65 -7.42
C LYS A 130 -22.69 -4.60 -8.25
N ALA A 131 -23.86 -4.13 -8.67
CA ALA A 131 -24.80 -4.94 -9.45
C ALA A 131 -24.18 -5.39 -10.79
N GLU A 132 -23.43 -4.51 -11.46
CA GLU A 132 -22.69 -4.83 -12.68
C GLU A 132 -21.61 -5.91 -12.45
N VAL A 133 -20.90 -5.86 -11.31
CA VAL A 133 -19.92 -6.92 -10.93
C VAL A 133 -20.63 -8.24 -10.66
N GLU A 134 -21.70 -8.24 -9.87
CA GLU A 134 -22.47 -9.45 -9.56
C GLU A 134 -23.04 -10.10 -10.84
N GLU A 135 -23.55 -9.29 -11.77
CA GLU A 135 -24.00 -9.75 -13.08
C GLU A 135 -22.85 -10.31 -13.94
N TYR A 136 -21.69 -9.64 -13.93
CA TYR A 136 -20.50 -10.13 -14.63
C TYR A 136 -20.08 -11.52 -14.12
N VAL A 137 -20.00 -11.69 -12.80
CA VAL A 137 -19.67 -12.98 -12.17
C VAL A 137 -20.70 -14.05 -12.53
N ALA A 138 -22.00 -13.74 -12.46
CA ALA A 138 -23.07 -14.68 -12.78
C ALA A 138 -23.00 -15.18 -14.24
N ARG A 139 -22.59 -14.32 -15.18
CA ARG A 139 -22.41 -14.68 -16.60
C ARG A 139 -21.10 -15.42 -16.86
N ASN A 140 -20.14 -15.37 -15.93
CA ASN A 140 -18.80 -15.95 -16.07
C ASN A 140 -18.48 -16.86 -14.87
N PRO A 141 -19.12 -18.05 -14.75
CA PRO A 141 -18.94 -18.93 -13.59
C PRO A 141 -17.52 -19.48 -13.42
N SER A 142 -16.64 -19.28 -14.42
CA SER A 142 -15.21 -19.60 -14.32
C SER A 142 -14.38 -18.53 -13.60
N THR A 143 -14.98 -17.41 -13.18
CA THR A 143 -14.28 -16.39 -12.38
C THR A 143 -13.78 -17.01 -11.09
N ARG A 144 -12.46 -16.90 -10.86
CA ARG A 144 -11.84 -17.39 -9.62
C ARG A 144 -12.20 -16.47 -8.47
N ALA A 145 -12.51 -17.08 -7.33
CA ALA A 145 -12.81 -16.37 -6.11
C ALA A 145 -12.52 -17.22 -4.89
N PHE A 146 -12.30 -16.56 -3.75
CA PHE A 146 -12.01 -17.18 -2.47
C PHE A 146 -13.02 -16.77 -1.39
N PRO A 147 -13.44 -17.69 -0.52
CA PRO A 147 -13.31 -19.14 -0.66
C PRO A 147 -14.19 -19.72 -1.79
N PRO A 148 -13.86 -20.89 -2.38
CA PRO A 148 -14.60 -21.42 -3.54
C PRO A 148 -16.10 -21.70 -3.30
N HIS A 149 -16.48 -22.02 -2.06
CA HIS A 149 -17.86 -22.38 -1.70
C HIS A 149 -18.69 -21.19 -1.21
N ASP A 150 -18.05 -20.07 -0.93
CA ASP A 150 -18.69 -18.82 -0.53
C ASP A 150 -17.83 -17.63 -1.01
N PRO A 151 -17.78 -17.37 -2.33
CA PRO A 151 -16.93 -16.32 -2.90
C PRO A 151 -17.07 -14.96 -2.23
N GLN A 152 -16.00 -14.46 -1.62
CA GLN A 152 -15.94 -13.12 -1.03
C GLN A 152 -14.92 -12.23 -1.73
N VAL A 153 -13.75 -12.78 -2.08
CA VAL A 153 -12.66 -12.09 -2.78
C VAL A 153 -12.62 -12.62 -4.21
N TYR A 154 -12.77 -11.73 -5.18
CA TYR A 154 -12.83 -12.09 -6.59
C TYR A 154 -11.53 -11.69 -7.29
N GLU A 155 -10.94 -12.65 -8.02
CA GLU A 155 -9.78 -12.46 -8.88
C GLU A 155 -10.19 -11.75 -10.19
N LEU A 156 -10.76 -10.56 -10.03
CA LEU A 156 -11.20 -9.66 -11.09
C LEU A 156 -10.38 -8.39 -11.02
N TYR A 157 -9.84 -7.98 -12.16
CA TYR A 157 -8.92 -6.84 -12.25
C TYR A 157 -9.38 -5.78 -13.25
N TRP A 158 -10.13 -6.19 -14.28
CA TRP A 158 -10.44 -5.39 -15.47
C TRP A 158 -11.94 -5.33 -15.77
N SER A 159 -12.79 -5.61 -14.77
CA SER A 159 -14.23 -5.47 -14.96
C SER A 159 -14.58 -4.01 -15.28
N GLN A 160 -15.65 -3.81 -16.06
CA GLN A 160 -16.09 -2.45 -16.42
C GLN A 160 -16.33 -1.56 -15.19
N PRO A 161 -16.94 -2.04 -14.08
CA PRO A 161 -17.08 -1.24 -12.86
C PRO A 161 -15.74 -0.84 -12.22
N GLN A 162 -14.75 -1.74 -12.17
CA GLN A 162 -13.42 -1.41 -11.64
C GLN A 162 -12.73 -0.33 -12.49
N LEU A 163 -12.83 -0.41 -13.81
CA LEU A 163 -12.29 0.61 -14.70
C LEU A 163 -13.00 1.96 -14.55
N LYS A 164 -14.34 1.96 -14.45
CA LYS A 164 -15.13 3.18 -14.19
C LYS A 164 -14.74 3.82 -12.86
N ALA A 165 -14.63 3.04 -11.78
CA ALA A 165 -14.26 3.54 -10.46
C ALA A 165 -12.85 4.16 -10.45
N ARG A 166 -11.85 3.45 -11.00
CA ARG A 166 -10.45 3.94 -11.05
C ARG A 166 -10.27 5.18 -11.92
N SER A 167 -11.10 5.35 -12.95
CA SER A 167 -11.05 6.51 -13.85
C SER A 167 -12.04 7.62 -13.49
N HIS A 168 -12.81 7.46 -12.41
CA HIS A 168 -13.78 8.46 -11.97
C HIS A 168 -13.06 9.76 -11.58
N SER A 169 -13.50 10.90 -12.12
CA SER A 169 -12.85 12.21 -11.91
C SER A 169 -12.67 12.54 -10.42
N ASN A 170 -13.73 12.35 -9.61
CA ASN A 170 -13.66 12.57 -8.17
C ASN A 170 -12.60 11.69 -7.48
N PHE A 171 -12.44 10.43 -7.91
CA PHE A 171 -11.45 9.53 -7.33
C PHE A 171 -10.03 9.99 -7.66
N LEU A 172 -9.77 10.42 -8.90
CA LEU A 172 -8.50 11.01 -9.29
C LEU A 172 -8.19 12.30 -8.50
N THR A 173 -9.19 13.15 -8.27
CA THR A 173 -9.05 14.34 -7.41
C THR A 173 -8.68 13.96 -5.98
N VAL A 174 -9.28 12.90 -5.42
CA VAL A 174 -8.91 12.37 -4.10
C VAL A 174 -7.45 11.92 -4.07
N GLN A 175 -7.04 11.10 -5.04
CA GLN A 175 -5.65 10.61 -5.11
C GLN A 175 -4.65 11.77 -5.17
N GLN A 176 -4.90 12.77 -6.02
CA GLN A 176 -4.05 13.96 -6.11
C GLN A 176 -3.96 14.75 -4.79
N ASN A 177 -5.10 14.94 -4.11
CA ASN A 177 -5.13 15.64 -2.82
C ASN A 177 -4.36 14.86 -1.73
N LEU A 178 -4.52 13.54 -1.66
CA LEU A 178 -3.82 12.71 -0.68
C LEU A 178 -2.32 12.60 -0.97
N MET A 179 -1.92 12.51 -2.24
CA MET A 179 -0.51 12.54 -2.63
C MET A 179 0.15 13.88 -2.27
N SER A 180 -0.61 15.00 -2.26
CA SER A 180 -0.09 16.32 -1.86
C SER A 180 0.31 16.43 -0.37
N LEU A 181 0.01 15.43 0.46
CA LEU A 181 0.45 15.37 1.86
C LEU A 181 1.91 14.91 1.99
N TRP A 182 2.40 14.20 0.98
CA TRP A 182 3.77 13.72 0.89
C TRP A 182 4.72 14.80 0.41
N HIS A 183 5.99 14.63 0.74
CA HIS A 183 7.07 15.47 0.24
C HIS A 183 8.34 14.64 0.05
N THR A 184 9.39 15.27 -0.47
CA THR A 184 10.73 14.69 -0.65
C THR A 184 11.76 15.64 -0.07
N THR A 185 12.60 15.17 0.85
CA THR A 185 13.69 15.98 1.44
C THR A 185 14.99 15.93 0.62
N SER A 186 15.11 14.98 -0.30
CA SER A 186 16.22 14.87 -1.26
C SER A 186 15.71 14.76 -2.70
N PRO A 187 16.53 15.08 -3.71
CA PRO A 187 16.17 14.82 -5.11
C PRO A 187 15.87 13.34 -5.33
N THR A 188 14.61 13.03 -5.66
CA THR A 188 14.11 11.66 -5.81
C THR A 188 13.28 11.57 -7.09
N SER A 189 13.43 10.47 -7.85
CA SER A 189 12.73 10.24 -9.12
C SER A 189 11.29 9.76 -8.92
N ILE A 190 10.44 10.60 -8.32
CA ILE A 190 9.02 10.32 -8.09
C ILE A 190 8.15 11.54 -8.44
N SER A 191 6.94 11.28 -8.91
CA SER A 191 5.91 12.31 -9.06
C SER A 191 4.91 12.22 -7.90
N LEU A 192 4.78 13.30 -7.13
CA LEU A 192 3.78 13.42 -6.05
C LEU A 192 2.47 14.10 -6.52
N SER A 193 2.32 14.36 -7.81
CA SER A 193 1.15 15.03 -8.39
C SER A 193 0.43 14.24 -9.47
N GLN A 194 1.01 13.12 -9.92
CA GLN A 194 0.45 12.28 -10.97
C GLN A 194 0.15 10.88 -10.41
N PRO A 195 -1.12 10.58 -10.10
CA PRO A 195 -1.49 9.23 -9.69
C PRO A 195 -1.39 8.26 -10.86
N PHE A 196 -1.08 7.01 -10.54
CA PHE A 196 -1.17 5.88 -11.46
C PHE A 196 -2.27 4.91 -10.98
N SER A 197 -2.93 4.27 -11.93
CA SER A 197 -3.93 3.25 -11.61
C SER A 197 -3.24 1.92 -11.32
N TYR A 198 -3.38 1.42 -10.10
CA TYR A 198 -3.04 0.04 -9.74
C TYR A 198 -4.28 -0.85 -9.88
N ALA A 199 -4.13 -2.02 -10.48
CA ALA A 199 -5.22 -2.95 -10.71
C ALA A 199 -5.21 -4.03 -9.63
N ASP A 200 -6.11 -3.92 -8.67
CA ASP A 200 -6.32 -4.92 -7.63
C ASP A 200 -7.63 -5.69 -7.83
N ARG A 201 -7.81 -6.70 -6.98
CA ARG A 201 -9.01 -7.52 -6.78
C ARG A 201 -10.16 -6.68 -6.26
N LEU A 202 -11.30 -7.33 -6.08
CA LEU A 202 -12.46 -6.75 -5.40
C LEU A 202 -13.00 -7.72 -4.36
N ARG A 203 -13.68 -7.17 -3.35
CA ARG A 203 -14.32 -7.96 -2.31
C ARG A 203 -15.80 -7.62 -2.23
N ILE A 204 -16.66 -8.63 -2.22
CA ILE A 204 -18.09 -8.52 -1.90
C ILE A 204 -18.33 -9.34 -0.65
N ARG A 205 -18.63 -8.69 0.48
CA ARG A 205 -18.81 -9.40 1.76
C ARG A 205 -20.27 -9.73 2.04
N GLN A 206 -20.56 -10.98 2.38
CA GLN A 206 -21.91 -11.39 2.81
C GLN A 206 -22.20 -10.96 4.26
N PRO A 207 -23.44 -10.54 4.58
CA PRO A 207 -23.81 -10.19 5.95
C PRO A 207 -23.58 -11.36 6.92
N GLY A 208 -22.89 -11.10 8.03
CA GLY A 208 -22.63 -12.08 9.08
C GLY A 208 -21.43 -13.01 8.84
N ASP A 209 -20.78 -12.96 7.68
CA ASP A 209 -19.59 -13.76 7.42
C ASP A 209 -18.36 -13.20 8.17
N ALA A 210 -17.58 -14.09 8.79
CA ALA A 210 -16.31 -13.80 9.46
C ALA A 210 -15.16 -14.70 8.98
N SER A 211 -15.37 -15.47 7.91
CA SER A 211 -14.43 -16.47 7.39
C SER A 211 -13.12 -15.85 6.89
N PHE A 212 -13.17 -14.64 6.34
CA PHE A 212 -12.01 -13.87 5.89
C PHE A 212 -11.71 -12.71 6.84
N ALA A 213 -11.07 -13.04 7.97
CA ALA A 213 -10.54 -12.09 8.94
C ALA A 213 -9.02 -12.18 8.99
N LEU A 214 -8.34 -11.19 8.42
CA LEU A 214 -6.89 -11.05 8.56
C LEU A 214 -6.57 -10.44 9.92
N GLY A 215 -5.55 -10.98 10.61
CA GLY A 215 -4.99 -10.32 11.79
C GLY A 215 -4.32 -9.00 11.40
N PRO A 216 -4.07 -8.07 12.35
CA PRO A 216 -3.38 -6.81 12.06
C PRO A 216 -2.02 -7.06 11.41
N HIS A 217 -1.76 -6.42 10.27
CA HIS A 217 -0.53 -6.52 9.50
C HIS A 217 -0.20 -5.19 8.80
N ILE A 218 0.97 -5.13 8.15
CA ILE A 218 1.43 -3.99 7.34
C ILE A 218 2.03 -4.57 6.06
N ASP A 219 1.54 -4.13 4.90
CA ASP A 219 2.01 -4.56 3.57
C ASP A 219 3.21 -3.75 3.08
N GLY A 220 3.74 -4.09 1.90
CA GLY A 220 4.90 -3.40 1.30
C GLY A 220 6.22 -3.77 1.98
N GLY A 221 6.41 -5.05 2.27
CA GLY A 221 7.62 -5.62 2.86
C GLY A 221 7.49 -6.03 4.33
N SER A 222 8.23 -7.07 4.69
CA SER A 222 8.34 -7.65 6.03
C SER A 222 9.78 -7.49 6.53
N VAL A 223 10.60 -8.54 6.45
CA VAL A 223 12.00 -8.56 6.90
C VAL A 223 12.87 -7.51 6.22
N GLU A 224 12.50 -7.09 5.02
CA GLU A 224 13.13 -6.06 4.21
C GLU A 224 13.18 -4.71 4.94
N ARG A 225 12.28 -4.46 5.90
CA ARG A 225 12.28 -3.24 6.73
C ARG A 225 13.52 -3.09 7.61
N TRP A 226 14.17 -4.19 7.93
CA TRP A 226 15.36 -4.23 8.77
C TRP A 226 16.66 -4.39 7.96
N GLU A 227 16.56 -4.85 6.72
CA GLU A 227 17.70 -5.22 5.90
C GLU A 227 18.37 -4.00 5.24
N PRO A 228 19.71 -3.95 5.20
CA PRO A 228 20.45 -2.91 4.48
C PRO A 228 20.10 -2.83 3.00
N GLU A 229 19.85 -3.98 2.37
CA GLU A 229 19.48 -4.07 0.96
C GLU A 229 17.98 -3.86 0.70
N GLY A 230 17.16 -3.85 1.77
CA GLY A 230 15.73 -3.61 1.71
C GLY A 230 15.40 -2.12 1.88
N TYR A 231 14.72 -1.76 2.96
CA TYR A 231 14.46 -0.35 3.32
C TYR A 231 15.72 0.41 3.76
N GLY A 232 16.79 -0.30 4.12
CA GLY A 232 18.09 0.32 4.40
C GLY A 232 18.73 0.96 3.17
N ALA A 233 18.38 0.53 1.96
CA ALA A 233 18.94 1.06 0.72
C ALA A 233 18.63 2.55 0.55
N GLY A 234 17.38 2.93 0.86
CA GLY A 234 16.94 4.31 0.93
C GLY A 234 16.92 4.92 2.34
N ARG A 235 17.48 4.22 3.35
CA ARG A 235 17.62 4.73 4.73
C ARG A 235 16.30 5.17 5.39
N VAL A 236 15.19 4.57 5.00
CA VAL A 236 13.84 5.03 5.37
C VAL A 236 13.65 5.10 6.88
N TYR A 237 14.17 4.11 7.62
CA TYR A 237 13.98 3.99 9.07
C TYR A 237 15.26 4.29 9.86
N ASP A 238 16.27 4.91 9.25
CA ASP A 238 17.56 5.15 9.89
C ASP A 238 17.45 5.94 11.19
N SER A 239 16.64 6.99 11.22
CA SER A 239 16.41 7.79 12.44
C SER A 239 15.85 6.94 13.59
N ILE A 240 14.89 6.06 13.29
CA ILE A 240 14.32 5.11 14.26
C ILE A 240 15.40 4.14 14.74
N LEU A 241 16.13 3.51 13.81
CA LEU A 241 17.18 2.51 14.09
C LEU A 241 18.45 3.13 14.71
N GLN A 242 18.54 4.45 14.76
CA GLN A 242 19.58 5.21 15.48
C GLN A 242 19.09 5.71 16.84
N GLY A 243 17.88 5.36 17.27
CA GLY A 243 17.31 5.74 18.56
C GLY A 243 16.73 7.17 18.60
N ASN A 244 16.39 7.74 17.45
CA ASN A 244 15.83 9.08 17.29
C ASN A 244 14.48 9.02 16.54
N TRP A 245 13.55 8.15 16.96
CA TRP A 245 12.29 7.98 16.23
C TRP A 245 11.45 9.26 16.18
N GLU A 246 11.66 10.19 17.12
CA GLU A 246 10.95 11.48 17.16
C GLU A 246 11.28 12.39 15.97
N THR A 247 12.38 12.14 15.26
CA THR A 247 12.76 12.88 14.05
C THR A 247 12.36 12.15 12.77
N TYR A 248 11.72 10.98 12.87
CA TYR A 248 11.22 10.26 11.73
C TYR A 248 9.99 10.97 11.15
N ASP A 249 10.04 11.28 9.86
CA ASP A 249 8.89 11.78 9.12
C ASP A 249 8.30 10.67 8.26
N PRO A 250 7.11 10.13 8.60
CA PRO A 250 6.47 9.10 7.78
C PRO A 250 6.04 9.60 6.39
N TRP A 251 5.92 10.92 6.19
CA TRP A 251 5.45 11.58 4.96
C TRP A 251 6.57 11.99 3.98
N ASP A 252 7.82 11.66 4.32
CA ASP A 252 8.94 11.80 3.38
C ASP A 252 9.02 10.56 2.48
N ALA A 253 8.85 10.78 1.17
CA ALA A 253 8.92 9.75 0.15
C ALA A 253 10.35 9.46 -0.32
N SER A 254 11.32 10.31 0.02
CA SER A 254 12.65 10.30 -0.62
C SER A 254 13.36 8.95 -0.55
N GLY A 255 13.41 8.34 0.63
CA GLY A 255 14.06 7.05 0.83
C GLY A 255 13.23 5.84 0.39
N ARG A 256 11.93 6.03 0.14
CA ARG A 256 11.01 4.90 -0.11
C ARG A 256 11.10 4.39 -1.54
N VAL A 257 11.50 5.24 -2.48
CA VAL A 257 11.67 4.89 -3.90
C VAL A 257 12.83 3.91 -4.10
N ASP A 258 13.85 4.00 -3.24
CA ASP A 258 15.02 3.12 -3.30
C ASP A 258 14.86 1.85 -2.44
N ALA A 259 13.75 1.72 -1.71
CA ALA A 259 13.52 0.55 -0.87
C ALA A 259 13.23 -0.68 -1.73
N ASN A 260 13.98 -1.77 -1.49
CA ASN A 260 13.70 -3.05 -2.12
C ASN A 260 12.76 -3.88 -1.23
N VAL A 261 11.52 -4.05 -1.69
CA VAL A 261 10.49 -4.81 -0.97
C VAL A 261 10.40 -6.27 -1.39
N ALA A 262 11.14 -6.68 -2.41
CA ALA A 262 11.06 -8.03 -2.96
C ALA A 262 12.31 -8.86 -2.64
N GLY A 263 12.10 -9.91 -1.86
CA GLY A 263 12.93 -11.10 -1.94
C GLY A 263 12.79 -11.74 -3.32
N VAL A 264 13.68 -11.38 -4.25
CA VAL A 264 13.87 -11.98 -5.60
C VAL A 264 12.70 -11.77 -6.59
N ASP A 265 12.96 -10.98 -7.64
CA ASP A 265 12.20 -10.88 -8.91
C ASP A 265 10.78 -10.27 -8.94
N GLU A 266 10.37 -9.46 -7.96
CA GLU A 266 9.12 -8.68 -8.05
C GLU A 266 9.41 -7.18 -7.90
N HIS A 267 9.07 -6.37 -8.90
CA HIS A 267 9.06 -4.91 -8.75
C HIS A 267 7.62 -4.52 -8.44
N GLU A 268 7.25 -4.51 -7.16
CA GLU A 268 5.99 -3.91 -6.74
C GLU A 268 6.09 -2.37 -6.79
N PRO A 269 5.08 -1.67 -7.32
CA PRO A 269 5.06 -0.23 -7.29
C PRO A 269 5.02 0.26 -5.83
N TYR A 270 5.75 1.35 -5.57
CA TYR A 270 5.63 2.04 -4.29
C TYR A 270 4.24 2.69 -4.18
N GLU A 271 3.46 2.28 -3.18
CA GLU A 271 2.18 2.88 -2.85
C GLU A 271 2.31 3.87 -1.70
N ALA A 272 2.05 5.15 -1.99
CA ALA A 272 2.00 6.20 -0.97
C ALA A 272 0.74 6.08 -0.09
N TRP A 273 -0.32 5.47 -0.61
CA TRP A 273 -1.59 5.24 0.07
C TRP A 273 -2.24 3.98 -0.49
N GLY A 274 -2.64 3.05 0.39
CA GLY A 274 -3.66 2.05 0.05
C GLY A 274 -5.06 2.61 0.36
N GLY A 275 -6.09 2.18 -0.37
CA GLY A 275 -7.46 2.64 -0.09
C GLY A 275 -8.52 2.07 -1.01
N ASP A 276 -9.73 1.96 -0.46
CA ASP A 276 -10.84 1.27 -1.11
C ASP A 276 -11.98 2.20 -1.53
N VAL A 277 -12.68 1.85 -2.61
CA VAL A 277 -13.97 2.47 -2.97
C VAL A 277 -15.09 1.60 -2.42
N VAL A 278 -15.93 2.19 -1.57
CA VAL A 278 -17.02 1.48 -0.88
C VAL A 278 -18.33 1.58 -1.69
N GLY A 279 -18.88 0.45 -2.14
CA GLY A 279 -20.10 0.41 -2.96
C GLY A 279 -21.41 0.01 -2.25
N GLN A 280 -21.36 -0.31 -0.96
CA GLN A 280 -22.53 -0.50 -0.10
C GLN A 280 -22.30 0.14 1.28
N SER A 281 -23.38 0.51 1.99
CA SER A 281 -23.28 0.94 3.39
C SER A 281 -22.59 -0.14 4.23
N ALA A 282 -21.36 0.12 4.63
CA ALA A 282 -20.69 -0.59 5.69
C ALA A 282 -21.21 -0.03 7.04
N GLY A 283 -21.64 -0.91 7.95
CA GLY A 283 -21.97 -0.53 9.32
C GLY A 283 -20.75 -0.02 10.10
N GLU A 284 -20.89 0.23 11.40
CA GLU A 284 -19.82 0.75 12.29
C GLU A 284 -18.56 -0.15 12.41
N ALA A 285 -18.56 -1.33 11.78
CA ALA A 285 -17.45 -2.27 11.77
C ALA A 285 -16.57 -2.09 10.52
N PHE A 286 -15.85 -0.96 10.45
CA PHE A 286 -14.72 -0.83 9.52
C PHE A 286 -13.45 -1.38 10.20
N TYR A 287 -12.97 -2.52 9.72
CA TYR A 287 -11.59 -2.97 9.88
C TYR A 287 -11.01 -3.02 8.47
N GLY A 288 -10.23 -2.01 8.09
CA GLY A 288 -9.60 -1.95 6.77
C GLY A 288 -8.63 -0.78 6.67
N LEU A 289 -7.33 -1.11 6.75
CA LEU A 289 -6.22 -0.30 6.26
C LEU A 289 -5.59 -1.10 5.12
N CYS A 290 -5.29 -0.39 4.02
CA CYS A 290 -4.37 -0.73 2.94
C CYS A 290 -4.62 -1.99 2.08
N ALA A 291 -5.29 -1.79 0.96
CA ALA A 291 -4.93 -2.22 -0.40
C ALA A 291 -5.83 -1.40 -1.36
N ALA A 292 -5.62 -1.39 -2.67
CA ALA A 292 -6.49 -0.65 -3.58
C ALA A 292 -7.70 -1.50 -4.03
N GLU A 293 -8.52 -1.98 -3.10
CA GLU A 293 -9.66 -2.85 -3.39
C GLU A 293 -10.94 -2.03 -3.66
N ALA A 294 -11.75 -2.47 -4.63
CA ALA A 294 -13.14 -2.04 -4.63
C ALA A 294 -13.89 -2.90 -3.61
N VAL A 295 -14.34 -2.32 -2.51
CA VAL A 295 -15.08 -3.02 -1.44
C VAL A 295 -16.56 -2.76 -1.64
N PHE A 296 -17.32 -3.79 -1.98
CA PHE A 296 -18.76 -3.70 -2.26
C PHE A 296 -19.63 -4.41 -1.22
#